data_AF-A0A1E4U156-F1
#
_entry.id   AF-A0A1E4U156-F1
#
_cell.length_a   1.000
_cell.length_b   1.000
_cell.length_c   1.000
_cell.angle_alpha   90.00
_cell.angle_beta   90.00
_cell.angle_gamma   90.00
#
_symmetry.space_group_name_H-M   'P 1'
#
loop_
_entity.id
_entity.type
_entity.pdbx_description
1 polymer ?
#
loop_
_entity_poly.entity_id
_entity_poly.type
_entity_poly.pdbx_seq_one_letter_code
_entity_poly.pdbx_strand_id
1 'polypeptide(L)' 'MASYPYLISKYIDPLFGISVGVFSYYAYEKRVGREEGHSLNELVKKRFLNDTTK' A
#
# COMPACT_ATOMS: atom_id res chain seq x y z
N MET A 1 29.52 -24.08 -9.17
CA MET A 1 28.18 -23.50 -9.42
C MET A 1 27.79 -22.77 -8.15
N ALA A 2 27.92 -21.44 -8.13
CA ALA A 2 27.73 -20.66 -6.91
C ALA A 2 26.24 -20.60 -6.56
N SER A 3 25.85 -21.24 -5.46
CA SER A 3 24.52 -21.12 -4.84
C SER A 3 24.51 -19.84 -4.00
N TYR A 4 23.49 -18.99 -4.17
CA TYR A 4 23.30 -17.74 -3.40
C TYR A 4 22.32 -18.00 -2.25
N PRO A 5 22.79 -18.35 -1.03
CA PRO A 5 21.93 -18.84 0.05
C PRO A 5 21.04 -17.76 0.71
N TYR A 6 21.28 -16.48 0.44
CA TYR A 6 20.55 -15.36 1.06
C TYR A 6 19.63 -14.60 0.12
N LEU A 7 19.46 -15.07 -1.13
CA LEU A 7 18.57 -14.43 -2.09
C LEU A 7 17.18 -15.07 -2.01
N ILE A 8 16.34 -14.58 -1.10
CA ILE A 8 14.94 -15.01 -0.97
C ILE A 8 14.18 -14.79 -2.30
N SER A 9 14.48 -13.71 -3.01
CA SER A 9 14.32 -13.52 -4.46
C SER A 9 14.62 -12.06 -4.76
N LYS A 10 15.41 -11.78 -5.79
CA LYS A 10 15.73 -10.40 -6.26
C LYS A 10 14.48 -9.53 -6.48
N TYR A 11 13.34 -10.17 -6.74
CA TYR A 11 12.07 -9.51 -7.04
C TYR A 11 11.11 -9.42 -5.84
N ILE A 12 11.36 -10.17 -4.76
CA ILE A 12 10.50 -10.15 -3.56
C ILE A 12 10.87 -8.97 -2.66
N ASP A 13 12.15 -8.58 -2.58
CA ASP A 13 12.58 -7.46 -1.72
C ASP A 13 11.87 -6.13 -2.06
N PRO A 14 11.73 -5.72 -3.34
CA PRO A 14 10.98 -4.51 -3.67
C PRO A 14 9.48 -4.63 -3.34
N LEU A 15 8.89 -5.81 -3.55
CA LEU A 15 7.48 -6.05 -3.22
C LEU A 15 7.23 -5.95 -1.71
N PHE A 16 8.15 -6.46 -0.89
CA PHE A 16 8.10 -6.33 0.56
C PHE A 16 8.28 -4.89 1.02
N GLY A 17 9.21 -4.14 0.42
CA GLY A 17 9.41 -2.74 0.74
C GLY A 17 8.15 -1.90 0.46
N ILE A 18 7.54 -2.10 -0.71
CA ILE A 18 6.31 -1.42 -1.09
C ILE A 18 5.16 -1.84 -0.15
N SER A 19 5.00 -3.14 0.12
CA SER A 19 3.91 -3.62 0.96
C SER A 19 4.01 -3.10 2.40
N VAL A 20 5.20 -3.11 2.99
CA VAL A 20 5.43 -2.56 4.35
C VAL A 20 5.18 -1.06 4.38
N GLY A 21 5.58 -0.33 3.34
CA GLY A 21 5.28 1.11 3.23
C GLY A 21 3.78 1.39 3.19
N VAL A 22 3.04 0.64 2.37
CA VAL A 22 1.58 0.73 2.27
C VAL A 22 0.93 0.39 3.62
N PHE A 23 1.31 -0.72 4.24
CA PHE A 23 0.79 -1.13 5.55
C PHE A 23 1.08 -0.09 6.64
N SER A 24 2.27 0.50 6.65
CA SER A 24 2.65 1.53 7.62
C SER A 24 1.80 2.78 7.46
N TYR A 25 1.49 3.18 6.22
CA TYR A 25 0.59 4.30 5.95
C TYR A 25 -0.83 4.03 6.46
N TYR A 26 -1.39 2.84 6.20
CA TYR A 26 -2.70 2.46 6.75
C TYR A 26 -2.71 2.39 8.27
N ALA A 27 -1.63 1.87 8.89
CA ALA A 27 -1.49 1.83 10.33
C ALA A 27 -1.39 3.23 10.94
N TYR A 28 -0.72 4.16 10.26
CA TYR A 28 -0.67 5.58 10.64
C TYR A 28 -2.05 6.24 10.56
N GLU A 29 -2.78 6.08 9.45
CA GLU A 29 -4.15 6.62 9.33
C GLU A 29 -5.07 6.12 10.45
N LYS A 30 -4.97 4.83 10.82
CA LYS A 30 -5.74 4.25 11.92
C LYS A 30 -5.40 4.86 13.29
N ARG A 31 -4.14 5.22 13.52
CA ARG A 31 -3.68 5.79 14.81
C ARG A 31 -3.99 7.28 14.94
N VAL A 32 -3.93 8.03 13.84
CA VAL A 32 -4.17 9.48 13.83
C VAL A 32 -5.66 9.82 13.95
N GLY A 33 -6.56 8.84 13.74
CA GLY A 33 -7.99 9.07 13.90
C GLY A 33 -8.53 10.04 12.85
N ARG A 34 -8.15 9.86 11.58
CA ARG A 34 -8.70 10.65 10.47
C ARG A 34 -10.22 10.53 10.46
N GLU A 35 -10.91 11.65 10.29
CA GLU A 35 -12.36 11.71 10.16
C GLU A 35 -12.86 10.79 9.03
N GLU A 36 -14.03 10.19 9.25
CA GLU A 36 -14.65 9.29 8.28
C GLU A 36 -14.85 10.00 6.93
N GLY A 37 -14.48 9.34 5.83
CA GLY A 37 -14.58 9.92 4.48
C GLY A 37 -13.35 10.72 4.01
N HIS A 38 -12.35 10.92 4.88
CA HIS A 38 -11.05 11.46 4.51
C HIS A 38 -9.97 10.40 4.31
N SER A 39 -10.26 9.10 4.41
CA SER A 39 -9.21 8.08 4.18
C SER A 39 -8.74 8.08 2.73
N LEU A 40 -7.48 7.73 2.50
CA LEU A 40 -6.92 7.68 1.15
C LEU A 40 -7.71 6.73 0.24
N ASN A 41 -8.24 5.64 0.79
CA ASN A 41 -9.08 4.69 0.06
C ASN A 41 -10.42 5.30 -0.40
N GLU A 42 -11.06 6.11 0.45
CA GLU A 42 -12.28 6.85 0.10
C GLU A 42 -12.01 7.93 -0.95
N LEU A 43 -10.87 8.61 -0.89
CA LEU A 43 -10.46 9.59 -1.90
C LEU A 43 -10.17 8.92 -3.25
N VAL A 44 -9.46 7.79 -3.25
CA VAL A 44 -9.21 6.99 -4.45
C VAL A 44 -10.53 6.46 -5.03
N LYS A 45 -11.43 5.96 -4.18
CA LYS A 45 -12.77 5.55 -4.58
C LYS A 45 -13.56 6.71 -5.20
N LYS A 46 -13.58 7.89 -4.58
CA LYS A 46 -14.18 9.10 -5.17
C LYS A 46 -13.54 9.52 -6.48
N ARG A 47 -12.24 9.31 -6.66
CA ARG A 47 -11.52 9.69 -7.89
C ARG A 47 -11.75 8.71 -9.04
N PHE A 48 -11.82 7.41 -8.78
CA PHE A 48 -11.84 6.39 -9.84
C PHE A 48 -13.18 5.68 -10.01
N LEU A 49 -14.03 5.60 -8.97
CA LEU A 49 -15.34 4.93 -9.06
C LEU A 49 -16.49 5.91 -9.36
N ASN A 50 -16.38 7.18 -8.93
CA ASN A 50 -17.39 8.20 -9.23
C ASN A 50 -17.27 8.78 -10.66
N ASP A 51 -16.09 8.72 -11.28
CA ASP A 51 -15.90 9.19 -12.66
C ASP A 51 -16.51 8.23 -13.70
N THR A 52 -16.78 6.97 -13.33
CA THR A 52 -17.40 5.96 -14.21
C THR A 52 -18.93 6.07 -14.30
N THR A 53 -19.55 7.00 -13.56
CA THR A 53 -21.01 7.22 -13.55
C THR A 53 -21.45 8.51 -14.25
N LYS A 54 -20.61 9.08 -15.11
CA LYS A 54 -20.99 10.18 -16.03
C LYS A 54 -21.14 9.71 -17.46
#